data_AF-A0A7R7DXB3-F1
#
_entry.id   AF-A0A7R7DXB3-F1
#
_cell.length_a   1.000
_cell.length_b   1.000
_cell.length_c   1.000
_cell.angle_alpha   90.00
_cell.angle_beta   90.00
_cell.angle_gamma   90.00
#
_symmetry.space_group_name_H-M   'P 1'
#
loop_
_entity.id
_entity.type
_entity.pdbx_description
1 polymer ?
#
loop_
_entity_poly.entity_id
_entity_poly.type
_entity_poly.pdbx_seq_one_letter_code
_entity_poly.pdbx_strand_id
1 'polypeptide(L)'
;MAAMEPAYRRDRAAVAAICASLLAAGAFEAPTVLATQDRTVWAASPWRDDPYHAVLGLAELAVPALGLLIVLRLFGWRAPGRSDRGQQTVRAAGTMTALAGAALAFEWAAVLAGAHAAARTGWTSLLIAGLVVTSLLTAAAGVLLARCRWPRGSARRWRHDWLGDAALLCRWTPLPRRWIGPAAVAAVRRHALTGFVAASALAAAGVAGAQAIGEQLTDPLLVAWYFVVEATSLIAFCLVSNAIAGFVVRPARGRVRRAAEAALVTGGLATILAVAFRDVARAALGAGPVASVPTLVGLTLGVGLGVAVLTTAVLLVRTQDSSERATG
;
A
#
# COMPACT_ATOMS: atom_id res chain seq x y z
N MET A 1 -10.77 21.75 35.18
CA MET A 1 -10.39 22.48 33.95
C MET A 1 -8.97 22.19 33.43
N ALA A 2 -7.95 21.99 34.28
CA ALA A 2 -6.55 21.79 33.84
C ALA A 2 -6.26 20.50 33.01
N ALA A 3 -7.06 19.44 33.12
CA ALA A 3 -6.83 18.19 32.39
C ALA A 3 -7.35 18.20 30.92
N MET A 4 -8.12 19.22 30.52
CA MET A 4 -8.80 19.27 29.21
C MET A 4 -7.91 19.86 28.10
N GLU A 5 -6.98 20.74 28.47
CA GLU A 5 -6.07 21.43 27.56
C GLU A 5 -5.04 20.52 26.83
N PRO A 6 -4.42 19.51 27.49
CA PRO A 6 -3.46 18.62 26.80
C PRO A 6 -4.13 17.70 25.76
N ALA A 7 -5.37 17.27 25.97
CA ALA A 7 -6.10 16.44 25.00
C ALA A 7 -6.44 17.25 23.73
N TYR A 8 -6.86 18.49 23.90
CA TYR A 8 -7.21 19.38 22.79
C TYR A 8 -6.02 19.72 21.88
N ARG A 9 -4.85 20.02 22.46
CA ARG A 9 -3.63 20.31 21.69
C ARG A 9 -3.16 19.10 20.87
N ARG A 10 -3.26 17.89 21.44
CA ARG A 10 -2.92 16.63 20.73
C ARG A 10 -3.84 16.39 19.54
N ASP A 11 -5.13 16.63 19.70
CA ASP A 11 -6.10 16.46 18.61
C ASP A 11 -5.85 17.44 17.46
N ARG A 12 -5.55 18.71 17.76
CA ARG A 12 -5.19 19.69 16.73
C ARG A 12 -3.91 19.28 15.97
N ALA A 13 -2.88 18.83 16.69
CA ALA A 13 -1.64 18.38 16.06
C ALA A 13 -1.88 17.15 15.16
N ALA A 14 -2.71 16.20 15.60
CA ALA A 14 -3.07 15.04 14.81
C ALA A 14 -3.83 15.42 13.53
N VAL A 15 -4.83 16.30 13.63
CA VAL A 15 -5.57 16.80 12.45
C VAL A 15 -4.63 17.54 11.50
N ALA A 16 -3.74 18.39 12.01
CA ALA A 16 -2.75 19.09 11.19
C ALA A 16 -1.82 18.11 10.44
N ALA A 17 -1.34 17.06 11.12
CA ALA A 17 -0.52 16.03 10.49
C ALA A 17 -1.31 15.25 9.41
N ILE A 18 -2.58 14.90 9.67
CA ILE A 18 -3.45 14.24 8.70
C ILE A 18 -3.68 15.13 7.47
N CYS A 19 -4.00 16.40 7.67
CA CYS A 19 -4.20 17.36 6.58
C CYS A 19 -2.92 17.57 5.77
N ALA A 20 -1.77 17.70 6.43
CA ALA A 20 -0.48 17.80 5.75
C ALA A 20 -0.16 16.55 4.92
N SER A 21 -0.43 15.35 5.45
CA SER A 21 -0.29 14.09 4.71
C SER A 21 -1.22 14.02 3.49
N LEU A 22 -2.48 14.45 3.62
CA LEU A 22 -3.43 14.50 2.50
C LEU A 22 -3.00 15.51 1.42
N LEU A 23 -2.50 16.67 1.84
CA LEU A 23 -1.95 17.68 0.93
C LEU A 23 -0.72 17.14 0.20
N ALA A 24 0.21 16.50 0.92
CA ALA A 24 1.39 15.87 0.32
C ALA A 24 1.00 14.77 -0.67
N ALA A 25 0.01 13.94 -0.32
CA ALA A 25 -0.54 12.92 -1.23
C ALA A 25 -1.15 13.55 -2.48
N GLY A 26 -2.02 14.57 -2.35
CA GLY A 26 -2.60 15.25 -3.52
C GLY A 26 -1.54 15.92 -4.41
N ALA A 27 -0.50 16.51 -3.80
CA ALA A 27 0.62 17.07 -4.54
C ALA A 27 1.47 16.01 -5.22
N PHE A 28 1.62 14.81 -4.63
CA PHE A 28 2.29 13.66 -5.21
C PHE A 28 1.50 13.07 -6.40
N GLU A 29 0.18 12.96 -6.27
CA GLU A 29 -0.66 12.40 -7.34
C GLU A 29 -0.66 13.24 -8.60
N ALA A 30 -0.69 14.57 -8.50
CA ALA A 30 -0.78 15.46 -9.66
C ALA A 30 0.34 15.25 -10.72
N PRO A 31 1.64 15.27 -10.36
CA PRO A 31 2.71 14.97 -11.30
C PRO A 31 2.76 13.50 -11.70
N THR A 32 2.39 12.57 -10.81
CA THR A 32 2.33 11.13 -11.13
C THR A 32 1.31 10.86 -12.23
N VAL A 33 0.07 11.32 -12.06
CA VAL A 33 -1.00 11.19 -13.07
C VAL A 33 -0.62 11.90 -14.37
N LEU A 34 -0.01 13.08 -14.30
CA LEU A 34 0.46 13.76 -15.49
C LEU A 34 1.51 12.92 -16.24
N ALA A 35 2.46 12.33 -15.50
CA ALA A 35 3.50 11.48 -16.07
C ALA A 35 2.96 10.17 -16.64
N THR A 36 1.94 9.54 -16.03
CA THR A 36 1.42 8.24 -16.47
C THR A 36 0.37 8.35 -17.57
N GLN A 37 -0.43 9.42 -17.59
CA GLN A 37 -1.52 9.59 -18.55
C GLN A 37 -1.11 10.31 -19.83
N ASP A 38 -0.10 11.18 -19.80
CA ASP A 38 0.41 11.87 -20.98
C ASP A 38 1.65 11.16 -21.53
N ARG A 39 1.53 10.53 -22.71
CA ARG A 39 2.63 9.80 -23.36
C ARG A 39 3.86 10.68 -23.64
N THR A 40 3.67 11.98 -23.87
CA THR A 40 4.79 12.91 -24.12
C THR A 40 5.55 13.21 -22.83
N VAL A 41 4.84 13.35 -21.71
CA VAL A 41 5.44 13.54 -20.39
C VAL A 41 6.10 12.24 -19.93
N TRP A 42 5.43 11.10 -20.13
CA TRP A 42 5.98 9.77 -19.87
C TRP A 42 7.31 9.54 -20.57
N ALA A 43 7.38 9.87 -21.87
CA ALA A 43 8.60 9.73 -22.66
C ALA A 43 9.76 10.61 -22.15
N ALA A 44 9.46 11.70 -21.44
CA ALA A 44 10.44 12.60 -20.83
C ALA A 44 10.74 12.28 -19.35
N SER A 45 10.08 11.27 -18.77
CA SER A 45 10.24 10.89 -17.36
C SER A 45 11.56 10.13 -17.11
N PRO A 46 12.40 10.59 -16.16
CA PRO A 46 13.63 9.88 -15.78
C PRO A 46 13.39 8.48 -15.20
N TRP A 47 12.22 8.26 -14.59
CA TRP A 47 11.86 7.04 -13.86
C TRP A 47 10.91 6.14 -14.65
N ARG A 48 10.91 6.25 -15.97
CA ARG A 48 10.03 5.44 -16.84
C ARG A 48 10.35 3.94 -16.87
N ASP A 49 11.60 3.58 -16.55
CA ASP A 49 12.05 2.20 -16.57
C ASP A 49 11.99 1.58 -15.16
N ASP A 50 11.96 0.24 -15.13
CA ASP A 50 12.16 -0.51 -13.90
C ASP A 50 13.59 -0.29 -13.35
N PRO A 51 13.77 -0.23 -12.01
CA PRO A 51 12.83 -0.59 -10.94
C PRO A 51 11.85 0.51 -10.53
N TYR A 52 11.95 1.71 -11.12
CA TYR A 52 11.26 2.89 -10.64
C TYR A 52 9.77 2.84 -10.96
N HIS A 53 9.42 2.37 -12.17
CA HIS A 53 8.02 2.19 -12.59
C HIS A 53 7.24 1.26 -11.66
N ALA A 54 7.78 0.10 -11.30
CA ALA A 54 7.09 -0.86 -10.44
C ALA A 54 6.71 -0.27 -9.07
N VAL A 55 7.59 0.52 -8.46
CA VAL A 55 7.33 1.17 -7.16
C VAL A 55 6.31 2.30 -7.32
N LEU A 56 6.43 3.08 -8.40
CA LEU A 56 5.49 4.16 -8.69
C LEU A 56 4.07 3.63 -8.92
N GLY A 57 3.90 2.54 -9.68
CA GLY A 57 2.59 1.94 -9.94
C GLY A 57 1.88 1.48 -8.67
N LEU A 58 2.61 0.91 -7.70
CA LEU A 58 2.02 0.58 -6.39
C LEU A 58 1.57 1.84 -5.65
N ALA A 59 2.38 2.90 -5.68
CA ALA A 59 2.06 4.16 -5.00
C ALA A 59 0.87 4.88 -5.64
N GLU A 60 0.82 4.94 -6.98
CA GLU A 60 -0.26 5.54 -7.78
C GLU A 60 -1.64 4.95 -7.45
N LEU A 61 -1.72 3.68 -7.07
CA LEU A 61 -2.97 3.08 -6.62
C LEU A 61 -3.17 3.20 -5.09
N ALA A 62 -2.12 2.95 -4.30
CA ALA A 62 -2.23 2.85 -2.85
C ALA A 62 -2.39 4.21 -2.15
N VAL A 63 -1.68 5.24 -2.60
CA VAL A 63 -1.71 6.58 -2.01
C VAL A 63 -3.11 7.22 -2.13
N PRO A 64 -3.77 7.27 -3.31
CA PRO A 64 -5.09 7.88 -3.40
C PRO A 64 -6.15 7.01 -2.72
N ALA A 65 -6.02 5.68 -2.74
CA ALA A 65 -6.91 4.79 -1.99
C ALA A 65 -6.84 5.06 -0.48
N LEU A 66 -5.65 5.21 0.09
CA LEU A 66 -5.49 5.59 1.50
C LEU A 66 -6.00 6.99 1.78
N GLY A 67 -5.73 7.96 0.89
CA GLY A 67 -6.23 9.32 0.99
C GLY A 67 -7.76 9.36 1.06
N LEU A 68 -8.42 8.65 0.15
CA LEU A 68 -9.88 8.52 0.12
C LEU A 68 -10.40 7.89 1.42
N LEU A 69 -9.80 6.77 1.87
CA LEU A 69 -10.18 6.16 3.13
C LEU A 69 -10.06 7.16 4.27
N ILE A 70 -8.93 7.87 4.39
CA ILE A 70 -8.67 8.86 5.44
C ILE A 70 -9.75 9.94 5.41
N VAL A 71 -10.09 10.48 4.24
CA VAL A 71 -11.15 11.48 4.06
C VAL A 71 -12.50 10.91 4.51
N LEU A 72 -12.85 9.69 4.10
CA LEU A 72 -14.08 9.00 4.55
C LEU A 72 -14.13 8.87 6.08
N ARG A 73 -13.00 8.56 6.72
CA ARG A 73 -12.87 8.46 8.18
C ARG A 73 -13.02 9.81 8.87
N LEU A 74 -12.61 10.91 8.24
CA LEU A 74 -12.78 12.25 8.77
C LEU A 74 -14.25 12.68 8.84
N PHE A 75 -15.11 12.22 7.92
CA PHE A 75 -16.57 12.43 8.05
C PHE A 75 -17.15 11.74 9.29
N GLY A 76 -16.59 10.58 9.66
CA GLY A 76 -16.95 9.86 10.90
C GLY A 76 -16.29 10.41 12.17
N TRP A 77 -15.44 11.44 12.11
CA TRP A 77 -14.56 11.79 13.23
C TRP A 77 -15.28 12.12 14.55
N ARG A 78 -16.51 12.66 14.47
CA ARG A 78 -17.31 13.05 15.64
C ARG A 78 -18.05 11.89 16.32
N ALA A 79 -18.08 10.70 15.72
CA ALA A 79 -18.75 9.55 16.30
C ALA A 79 -17.96 8.96 17.50
N PRO A 80 -18.60 8.15 18.37
CA PRO A 80 -17.94 7.56 19.55
C PRO A 80 -16.65 6.80 19.22
N GLY A 81 -15.67 6.82 20.13
CA GLY A 81 -14.36 6.17 19.94
C GLY A 81 -13.27 7.08 19.35
N ARG A 82 -13.32 8.39 19.65
CA ARG A 82 -12.41 9.42 19.11
C ARG A 82 -10.92 9.08 19.24
N SER A 83 -10.50 8.46 20.35
CA SER A 83 -9.10 8.07 20.54
C SER A 83 -8.63 6.98 19.58
N ASP A 84 -9.44 5.93 19.37
CA ASP A 84 -9.15 4.84 18.44
C ASP A 84 -9.11 5.36 17.00
N ARG A 85 -10.12 6.17 16.64
CA ARG A 85 -10.23 6.82 15.32
C ARG A 85 -8.99 7.65 15.03
N GLY A 86 -8.61 8.54 15.94
CA GLY A 86 -7.47 9.42 15.73
C GLY A 86 -6.15 8.67 15.59
N GLN A 87 -5.90 7.66 16.43
CA GLN A 87 -4.69 6.85 16.31
C GLN A 87 -4.64 6.10 14.97
N GLN A 88 -5.75 5.49 14.56
CA GLN A 88 -5.82 4.74 13.31
C GLN A 88 -5.65 5.65 12.10
N THR A 89 -6.26 6.84 12.08
CA THR A 89 -6.13 7.80 10.98
C THR A 89 -4.72 8.37 10.88
N VAL A 90 -4.07 8.69 12.00
CA VAL A 90 -2.65 9.11 12.01
C VAL A 90 -1.75 7.99 11.50
N ARG A 91 -2.02 6.74 11.87
CA ARG A 91 -1.25 5.59 11.34
C ARG A 91 -1.49 5.36 9.86
N ALA A 92 -2.72 5.49 9.38
CA ALA A 92 -3.04 5.42 7.94
C ALA A 92 -2.34 6.54 7.16
N ALA A 93 -2.37 7.77 7.68
CA ALA A 93 -1.64 8.90 7.12
C ALA A 93 -0.13 8.64 7.10
N GLY A 94 0.43 8.04 8.16
CA GLY A 94 1.81 7.59 8.20
C GLY A 94 2.15 6.54 7.14
N THR A 95 1.29 5.54 6.94
CA THR A 95 1.48 4.54 5.87
C THR A 95 1.44 5.21 4.49
N MET A 96 0.49 6.10 4.24
CA MET A 96 0.35 6.84 2.98
C MET A 96 1.59 7.71 2.71
N THR A 97 2.03 8.50 3.69
CA THR A 97 3.23 9.33 3.59
C THR A 97 4.49 8.50 3.40
N ALA A 98 4.59 7.31 4.02
CA ALA A 98 5.71 6.40 3.82
C ALA A 98 5.76 5.81 2.41
N LEU A 99 4.60 5.47 1.83
CA LEU A 99 4.51 4.98 0.45
C LEU A 99 4.88 6.06 -0.56
N ALA A 100 4.33 7.27 -0.41
CA ALA A 100 4.73 8.42 -1.22
C ALA A 100 6.24 8.68 -1.09
N GLY A 101 6.77 8.68 0.14
CA GLY A 101 8.21 8.84 0.39
C GLY A 101 9.08 7.76 -0.25
N ALA A 102 8.61 6.51 -0.28
CA ALA A 102 9.31 5.43 -0.97
C ALA A 102 9.32 5.66 -2.49
N ALA A 103 8.20 6.01 -3.11
CA ALA A 103 8.14 6.34 -4.54
C ALA A 103 9.08 7.50 -4.89
N LEU A 104 9.03 8.59 -4.12
CA LEU A 104 9.91 9.76 -4.31
C LEU A 104 11.40 9.40 -4.21
N ALA A 105 11.76 8.47 -3.31
CA ALA A 105 13.14 8.01 -3.19
C ALA A 105 13.63 7.26 -4.44
N PHE A 106 12.75 6.45 -5.05
CA PHE A 106 13.04 5.79 -6.32
C PHE A 106 13.13 6.80 -7.48
N GLU A 107 12.24 7.79 -7.54
CA GLU A 107 12.31 8.87 -8.54
C GLU A 107 13.62 9.67 -8.44
N TRP A 108 14.05 10.02 -7.23
CA TRP A 108 15.35 10.65 -7.01
C TRP A 108 16.52 9.76 -7.42
N ALA A 109 16.47 8.46 -7.12
CA ALA A 109 17.49 7.53 -7.55
C ALA A 109 17.61 7.48 -9.09
N ALA A 110 16.50 7.53 -9.82
CA ALA A 110 16.50 7.61 -11.28
C ALA A 110 17.14 8.90 -11.80
N VAL A 111 16.81 10.05 -11.19
CA VAL A 111 17.39 11.36 -11.53
C VAL A 111 18.91 11.37 -11.28
N LEU A 112 19.35 10.87 -10.12
CA LEU A 112 20.76 10.83 -9.72
C LEU A 112 21.58 9.84 -10.55
N ALA A 113 20.99 8.73 -10.97
CA ALA A 113 21.61 7.78 -11.89
C ALA A 113 21.80 8.35 -13.31
N GLY A 114 21.22 9.53 -13.60
CA GLY A 114 21.31 10.13 -14.93
C GLY A 114 20.50 9.37 -15.99
N ALA A 115 19.47 8.63 -15.57
CA ALA A 115 18.62 7.87 -16.48
C ALA A 115 18.08 8.80 -17.58
N HIS A 116 18.27 8.38 -18.84
CA HIS A 116 17.82 9.10 -20.04
C HIS A 116 18.29 10.56 -20.14
N ALA A 117 19.50 10.88 -19.68
CA ALA A 117 20.03 12.25 -19.74
C ALA A 117 19.97 12.89 -21.15
N ALA A 118 20.12 12.10 -22.20
CA ALA A 118 20.05 12.55 -23.59
C ALA A 118 18.61 12.92 -24.06
N ALA A 119 17.57 12.47 -23.35
CA ALA A 119 16.17 12.70 -23.70
C ALA A 119 15.50 13.81 -22.85
N ARG A 120 16.29 14.59 -22.10
CA ARG A 120 15.76 15.62 -21.20
C ARG A 120 15.11 16.76 -21.99
N THR A 121 13.88 17.08 -21.63
CA THR A 121 13.12 18.19 -22.23
C THR A 121 12.63 19.16 -21.14
N GLY A 122 11.88 20.19 -21.53
CA GLY A 122 11.19 21.07 -20.57
C GLY A 122 10.27 20.30 -19.61
N TRP A 123 9.65 19.21 -20.08
CA TRP A 123 8.85 18.32 -19.25
C TRP A 123 9.67 17.66 -18.14
N THR A 124 10.90 17.23 -18.44
CA THR A 124 11.79 16.67 -17.41
C THR A 124 12.07 17.68 -16.30
N SER A 125 12.26 18.96 -16.66
CA SER A 125 12.47 20.02 -15.67
C SER A 125 11.21 20.25 -14.81
N LEU A 126 10.02 20.23 -15.43
CA LEU A 126 8.75 20.32 -14.71
C LEU A 126 8.56 19.14 -13.74
N LEU A 127 8.85 17.92 -14.18
CA LEU A 127 8.77 16.72 -13.35
C LEU A 127 9.74 16.78 -12.17
N ILE A 128 10.98 17.23 -12.37
CA ILE A 128 11.96 17.41 -11.30
C ILE A 128 11.50 18.51 -10.32
N ALA A 129 10.93 19.61 -10.82
CA ALA A 129 10.38 20.65 -9.96
C ALA A 129 9.20 20.12 -9.12
N GLY A 130 8.31 19.33 -9.73
CA GLY A 130 7.26 18.59 -9.04
C GLY A 130 7.81 17.68 -7.95
N LEU A 131 8.80 16.85 -8.28
CA LEU A 131 9.50 15.95 -7.37
C LEU A 131 10.11 16.68 -6.15
N VAL A 132 10.70 17.86 -6.35
CA VAL A 132 11.24 18.68 -5.25
C VAL A 132 10.10 19.13 -4.33
N VAL A 133 9.02 19.69 -4.89
CA VAL A 133 7.88 20.19 -4.11
C VAL A 133 7.21 19.06 -3.31
N THR A 134 6.96 17.91 -3.94
CA THR A 134 6.34 16.75 -3.30
C THR A 134 7.24 16.14 -2.23
N SER A 135 8.55 16.14 -2.44
CA SER A 135 9.54 15.72 -1.43
C SER A 135 9.50 16.60 -0.19
N LEU A 136 9.47 17.93 -0.36
CA LEU A 136 9.39 18.87 0.76
C LEU A 136 8.08 18.72 1.54
N LEU A 137 6.94 18.59 0.84
CA LEU A 137 5.64 18.38 1.48
C LEU A 137 5.57 17.04 2.23
N THR A 138 6.09 15.97 1.63
CA THR A 138 6.13 14.63 2.24
C THR A 138 7.04 14.62 3.47
N ALA A 139 8.19 15.28 3.41
CA ALA A 139 9.09 15.44 4.55
C ALA A 139 8.44 16.25 5.69
N ALA A 140 7.78 17.36 5.37
CA ALA A 140 7.06 18.16 6.35
C ALA A 140 5.93 17.36 7.03
N ALA A 141 5.13 16.62 6.26
CA ALA A 141 4.12 15.71 6.79
C ALA A 141 4.75 14.62 7.69
N GLY A 142 5.86 14.02 7.27
CA GLY A 142 6.62 13.05 8.05
C GLY A 142 7.09 13.61 9.40
N VAL A 143 7.61 14.84 9.43
CA VAL A 143 8.01 15.53 10.67
C VAL A 143 6.82 15.75 11.59
N LEU A 144 5.67 16.20 11.05
CA LEU A 144 4.45 16.39 11.84
C LEU A 144 3.94 15.08 12.43
N LEU A 145 3.93 14.00 11.64
CA LEU A 145 3.58 12.66 12.09
C LEU A 145 4.53 12.14 13.18
N ALA A 146 5.84 12.38 13.03
CA ALA A 146 6.85 12.01 14.03
C ALA A 146 6.67 12.77 15.36
N ARG A 147 6.23 14.03 15.31
CA ARG A 147 5.87 14.82 16.50
C ARG A 147 4.57 14.34 17.14
N CYS A 148 3.65 13.78 16.36
CA CYS A 148 2.41 13.18 16.83
C CYS A 148 2.58 11.74 17.34
N ARG A 149 3.79 11.29 17.69
CA ARG A 149 4.04 9.91 18.16
C ARG A 149 3.15 9.55 19.35
N TRP A 150 2.13 8.74 19.08
CA TRP A 150 1.33 8.12 20.12
C TRP A 150 2.03 6.86 20.65
N PRO A 151 1.83 6.52 21.94
CA PRO A 151 2.26 5.23 22.47
C PRO A 151 1.78 4.12 21.53
N ARG A 152 2.65 3.15 21.26
CA ARG A 152 2.31 1.96 20.46
C ARG A 152 1.29 1.11 21.24
N GLY A 153 0.03 1.55 21.23
CA GLY A 153 -1.10 0.77 21.70
C GLY A 153 -1.24 -0.46 20.82
N SER A 154 -1.47 -1.62 21.43
CA SER A 154 -1.73 -2.83 20.65
C SER A 154 -3.04 -2.67 19.91
N ALA A 155 -3.03 -2.89 18.59
CA ALA A 155 -4.24 -2.86 17.75
C ALA A 155 -5.33 -3.83 18.24
N ARG A 156 -4.97 -4.78 19.12
CA ARG A 156 -5.87 -5.72 19.80
C ARG A 156 -6.86 -5.06 20.76
N ARG A 157 -6.62 -3.81 21.19
CA ARG A 157 -7.49 -3.08 22.13
C ARG A 157 -8.52 -2.18 21.44
N TRP A 158 -8.49 -2.06 20.12
CA TRP A 158 -9.40 -1.16 19.41
C TRP A 158 -10.82 -1.69 19.42
N ARG A 159 -11.75 -0.85 19.88
CA ARG A 159 -13.18 -1.17 19.95
C ARG A 159 -13.92 -0.68 18.71
N HIS A 160 -13.37 0.32 18.03
CA HIS A 160 -13.95 0.92 16.82
C HIS A 160 -12.98 0.81 15.64
N ASP A 161 -13.44 0.30 14.51
CA ASP A 161 -12.68 0.14 13.27
C ASP A 161 -13.33 0.91 12.12
N TRP A 162 -12.71 0.86 10.94
CA TRP A 162 -13.13 1.62 9.76
C TRP A 162 -14.37 1.03 9.11
N LEU A 163 -14.54 -0.30 9.23
CA LEU A 163 -15.73 -0.98 8.75
C LEU A 163 -17.00 -0.50 9.46
N GLY A 164 -16.91 -0.20 10.76
CA GLY A 164 -18.00 0.43 11.51
C GLY A 164 -18.39 1.81 10.96
N ASP A 165 -17.43 2.57 10.46
CA ASP A 165 -17.69 3.89 9.86
C ASP A 165 -18.22 3.80 8.44
N ALA A 166 -17.72 2.86 7.64
CA ALA A 166 -18.31 2.57 6.34
C ALA A 166 -19.80 2.25 6.47
N ALA A 167 -20.18 1.44 7.48
CA ALA A 167 -21.58 1.17 7.75
C ALA A 167 -22.40 2.42 8.16
N LEU A 168 -21.78 3.41 8.83
CA LEU A 168 -22.42 4.69 9.12
C LEU A 168 -22.61 5.53 7.86
N LEU A 169 -21.57 5.65 7.02
CA LEU A 169 -21.62 6.39 5.76
C LEU A 169 -22.64 5.78 4.78
N CYS A 170 -22.70 4.45 4.70
CA CYS A 170 -23.65 3.77 3.84
C CYS A 170 -25.11 3.97 4.29
N ARG A 171 -25.39 4.31 5.55
CA ARG A 171 -26.75 4.70 5.98
C ARG A 171 -27.22 6.00 5.32
N TRP A 172 -26.30 6.83 4.87
CA TRP A 172 -26.60 8.07 4.13
C TRP A 172 -26.78 7.84 2.63
N THR A 173 -26.47 6.64 2.13
CA THR A 173 -26.69 6.27 0.72
C THR A 173 -27.99 5.49 0.56
N PRO A 174 -28.65 5.55 -0.61
CA PRO A 174 -29.86 4.76 -0.91
C PRO A 174 -29.57 3.26 -1.11
N LEU A 175 -28.33 2.82 -0.87
CA LEU A 175 -27.96 1.41 -1.00
C LEU A 175 -28.83 0.53 -0.09
N PRO A 176 -29.20 -0.67 -0.55
CA PRO A 176 -30.15 -1.52 0.15
C PRO A 176 -29.62 -1.87 1.55
N ARG A 177 -30.22 -1.23 2.56
CA ARG A 177 -29.84 -1.33 4.00
C ARG A 177 -29.69 -2.78 4.50
N ARG A 178 -30.38 -3.74 3.84
CA ARG A 178 -30.30 -5.18 4.11
C ARG A 178 -28.88 -5.77 3.98
N TRP A 179 -28.00 -5.18 3.18
CA TRP A 179 -26.64 -5.69 2.96
C TRP A 179 -25.61 -5.12 3.95
N ILE A 180 -25.96 -4.07 4.70
CA ILE A 180 -25.02 -3.29 5.54
C ILE A 180 -25.55 -3.26 6.98
N GLY A 181 -26.02 -4.43 7.44
CA GLY A 181 -26.40 -4.65 8.83
C GLY A 181 -25.19 -4.95 9.72
N PRO A 182 -25.35 -4.87 11.05
CA PRO A 182 -24.33 -5.31 12.02
C PRO A 182 -23.85 -6.75 11.77
N ALA A 183 -24.74 -7.63 11.29
CA ALA A 183 -24.42 -9.00 10.92
C ALA A 183 -23.45 -9.09 9.73
N ALA A 184 -23.62 -8.24 8.72
CA ALA A 184 -22.73 -8.17 7.56
C ALA A 184 -21.34 -7.66 7.97
N VAL A 185 -21.28 -6.60 8.79
CA VAL A 185 -20.04 -6.08 9.37
C VAL A 185 -19.32 -7.16 10.18
N ALA A 186 -20.05 -7.90 11.02
CA ALA A 186 -19.49 -9.02 11.78
C ALA A 186 -19.00 -10.15 10.87
N ALA A 187 -19.72 -10.48 9.80
CA ALA A 187 -19.30 -11.48 8.83
C ALA A 187 -18.02 -11.09 8.10
N VAL A 188 -17.89 -9.83 7.68
CA VAL A 188 -16.67 -9.29 7.06
C VAL A 188 -15.50 -9.31 8.05
N ARG A 189 -15.70 -8.95 9.33
CA ARG A 189 -14.64 -9.06 10.35
C ARG A 189 -14.15 -10.49 10.54
N ARG A 190 -15.07 -11.47 10.56
CA ARG A 190 -14.72 -12.91 10.64
C ARG A 190 -13.91 -13.37 9.43
N HIS A 191 -14.30 -12.92 8.24
CA HIS A 191 -13.69 -13.30 6.96
C HIS A 191 -12.81 -12.21 6.35
N ALA A 192 -12.15 -11.39 7.18
CA ALA A 192 -11.43 -10.20 6.70
C ALA A 192 -10.34 -10.54 5.67
N LEU A 193 -9.68 -11.70 5.80
CA LEU A 193 -8.68 -12.16 4.83
C LEU A 193 -9.32 -12.43 3.47
N THR A 194 -10.44 -13.15 3.43
CA THR A 194 -11.22 -13.37 2.20
C THR A 194 -11.66 -12.05 1.58
N GLY A 195 -12.09 -11.09 2.42
CA GLY A 195 -12.42 -9.73 1.95
C GLY A 195 -11.23 -9.02 1.29
N PHE A 196 -10.05 -9.08 1.89
CA PHE A 196 -8.83 -8.50 1.29
C PHE A 196 -8.44 -9.21 -0.01
N VAL A 197 -8.51 -10.54 -0.05
CA VAL A 197 -8.21 -11.32 -1.27
C VAL A 197 -9.20 -10.95 -2.38
N ALA A 198 -10.50 -10.93 -2.09
CA ALA A 198 -11.52 -10.58 -3.08
C ALA A 198 -11.38 -9.13 -3.58
N ALA A 199 -11.19 -8.17 -2.68
CA ALA A 199 -10.99 -6.76 -3.06
C ALA A 199 -9.74 -6.58 -3.92
N SER A 200 -8.63 -7.24 -3.54
CA SER A 200 -7.37 -7.18 -4.29
C SER A 200 -7.48 -7.84 -5.65
N ALA A 201 -8.16 -8.99 -5.76
CA ALA A 201 -8.40 -9.67 -7.03
C ALA A 201 -9.29 -8.84 -7.96
N LEU A 202 -10.35 -8.22 -7.45
CA LEU A 202 -11.22 -7.34 -8.25
C LEU A 202 -10.46 -6.10 -8.75
N ALA A 203 -9.69 -5.46 -7.88
CA ALA A 203 -8.86 -4.32 -8.26
C ALA A 203 -7.80 -4.72 -9.30
N ALA A 204 -7.09 -5.83 -9.07
CA ALA A 204 -6.12 -6.37 -10.01
C ALA A 204 -6.73 -6.75 -11.37
N ALA A 205 -7.95 -7.31 -11.39
CA ALA A 205 -8.67 -7.58 -12.64
C ALA A 205 -9.00 -6.29 -13.39
N GLY A 206 -9.42 -5.25 -12.69
CA GLY A 206 -9.67 -3.94 -13.27
C GLY A 206 -8.41 -3.32 -13.87
N VAL A 207 -7.30 -3.32 -13.12
CA VAL A 207 -6.00 -2.78 -13.56
C VAL A 207 -5.45 -3.59 -14.72
N ALA A 208 -5.31 -4.91 -14.57
CA ALA A 208 -4.78 -5.78 -15.63
C ALA A 208 -5.66 -5.76 -16.89
N GLY A 209 -6.99 -5.66 -16.74
CA GLY A 209 -7.91 -5.52 -17.85
C GLY A 209 -7.76 -4.18 -18.58
N ALA A 210 -7.66 -3.08 -17.84
CA ALA A 210 -7.41 -1.76 -18.42
C ALA A 210 -6.06 -1.71 -19.15
N GLN A 211 -5.01 -2.30 -18.58
CA GLN A 211 -3.70 -2.42 -19.21
C GLN A 211 -3.75 -3.29 -20.47
N ALA A 212 -4.38 -4.46 -20.40
CA ALA A 212 -4.51 -5.35 -21.55
C ALA A 212 -5.22 -4.67 -22.73
N ILE A 213 -6.26 -3.87 -22.47
CA ILE A 213 -6.97 -3.10 -23.49
C ILE A 213 -6.13 -1.93 -24.00
N GLY A 214 -5.55 -1.15 -23.08
CA GLY A 214 -4.81 0.08 -23.39
C GLY A 214 -3.51 -0.16 -24.16
N GLU A 215 -2.80 -1.24 -23.84
CA GLU A 215 -1.56 -1.65 -24.49
C GLU A 215 -1.76 -2.71 -25.60
N GLN A 216 -3.01 -3.11 -25.85
CA GLN A 216 -3.36 -4.15 -26.83
C GLN A 216 -2.60 -5.47 -26.61
N LEU A 217 -2.49 -5.89 -25.35
CA LEU A 217 -1.77 -7.11 -24.97
C LEU A 217 -2.52 -8.33 -25.52
N THR A 218 -1.85 -9.11 -26.37
CA THR A 218 -2.41 -10.32 -27.00
C THR A 218 -1.95 -11.62 -26.33
N ASP A 219 -0.86 -11.59 -25.55
CA ASP A 219 -0.35 -12.76 -24.85
C ASP A 219 -1.15 -13.02 -23.55
N PRO A 220 -1.94 -14.11 -23.47
CA PRO A 220 -2.73 -14.42 -22.27
C PRO A 220 -1.86 -14.71 -21.05
N LEU A 221 -0.62 -15.21 -21.23
CA LEU A 221 0.29 -15.47 -20.13
C LEU A 221 0.77 -14.15 -19.50
N LEU A 222 1.02 -13.13 -20.32
CA LEU A 222 1.42 -11.80 -19.85
C LEU A 222 0.27 -11.12 -19.09
N VAL A 223 -0.96 -11.21 -19.60
CA VAL A 223 -2.16 -10.68 -18.92
C VAL A 223 -2.39 -11.39 -17.57
N ALA A 224 -2.27 -12.72 -17.55
CA ALA A 224 -2.39 -13.49 -16.32
C ALA A 224 -1.28 -13.14 -15.31
N TRP A 225 -0.05 -12.93 -15.78
CA TRP A 225 1.06 -12.47 -14.96
C TRP A 225 0.79 -11.10 -14.34
N TYR A 226 0.36 -10.10 -15.12
CA TYR A 226 -0.02 -8.78 -14.61
C TYR A 226 -1.07 -8.90 -13.50
N PHE A 227 -2.14 -9.67 -13.75
CA PHE A 227 -3.18 -9.92 -12.76
C PHE A 227 -2.61 -10.50 -11.45
N VAL A 228 -1.75 -11.51 -11.51
CA VAL A 228 -1.19 -12.16 -10.32
C VAL A 228 -0.24 -11.22 -9.57
N VAL A 229 0.62 -10.48 -10.28
CA VAL A 229 1.52 -9.50 -9.68
C VAL A 229 0.70 -8.43 -8.96
N GLU A 230 -0.30 -7.85 -9.61
CA GLU A 230 -1.17 -6.83 -9.00
C GLU A 230 -1.94 -7.38 -7.81
N ALA A 231 -2.57 -8.56 -7.94
CA ALA A 231 -3.36 -9.15 -6.88
C ALA A 231 -2.50 -9.44 -5.64
N THR A 232 -1.31 -10.03 -5.82
CA THR A 232 -0.42 -10.35 -4.69
C THR A 232 0.13 -9.08 -4.02
N SER A 233 0.43 -8.05 -4.81
CA SER A 233 0.87 -6.73 -4.33
C SER A 233 -0.20 -6.05 -3.48
N LEU A 234 -1.45 -6.03 -3.98
CA LEU A 234 -2.58 -5.43 -3.28
C LEU A 234 -2.98 -6.20 -2.03
N ILE A 235 -2.86 -7.54 -2.05
CA ILE A 235 -3.06 -8.37 -0.84
C ILE A 235 -2.01 -8.02 0.22
N ALA A 236 -0.72 -7.97 -0.17
CA ALA A 236 0.37 -7.62 0.74
C ALA A 236 0.17 -6.22 1.32
N PHE A 237 -0.16 -5.25 0.46
CA PHE A 237 -0.51 -3.88 0.86
C PHE A 237 -1.69 -3.86 1.85
N CYS A 238 -2.80 -4.54 1.55
CA CYS A 238 -3.95 -4.59 2.45
C CYS A 238 -3.59 -5.18 3.82
N LEU A 239 -2.81 -6.26 3.84
CA LEU A 239 -2.41 -6.92 5.09
C LEU A 239 -1.46 -6.07 5.93
N VAL A 240 -0.47 -5.43 5.32
CA VAL A 240 0.50 -4.53 5.98
C VAL A 240 -0.20 -3.27 6.47
N SER A 241 -0.96 -2.60 5.60
CA SER A 241 -1.67 -1.38 5.95
C SER A 241 -2.72 -1.63 7.02
N ASN A 242 -3.42 -2.78 7.00
CA ASN A 242 -4.30 -3.18 8.09
C ASN A 242 -3.54 -3.59 9.37
N ALA A 243 -2.31 -4.10 9.29
CA ALA A 243 -1.51 -4.35 10.48
C ALA A 243 -1.07 -3.05 11.17
N ILE A 244 -0.80 -2.00 10.38
CA ILE A 244 -0.36 -0.68 10.86
C ILE A 244 -1.57 0.14 11.36
N ALA A 245 -2.55 0.36 10.49
CA ALA A 245 -3.68 1.26 10.70
C ALA A 245 -4.97 0.57 11.21
N GLY A 246 -5.04 -0.77 11.15
CA GLY A 246 -6.21 -1.60 11.53
C GLY A 246 -7.55 -1.07 11.09
N PHE A 247 -7.68 -0.99 9.76
CA PHE A 247 -8.94 -0.80 9.06
C PHE A 247 -10.04 -1.75 9.52
N VAL A 248 -9.69 -3.01 9.73
CA VAL A 248 -10.61 -4.08 10.14
C VAL A 248 -10.05 -4.78 11.38
N VAL A 249 -10.81 -4.73 12.46
CA VAL A 249 -10.50 -5.51 13.68
C VAL A 249 -10.67 -6.99 13.37
N ARG A 250 -9.60 -7.75 13.56
CA ARG A 250 -9.55 -9.19 13.28
C ARG A 250 -9.55 -9.97 14.60
N PRO A 251 -10.29 -11.10 14.67
CA PRO A 251 -10.21 -12.01 15.81
C PRO A 251 -8.78 -12.54 16.00
N ALA A 252 -8.50 -13.05 17.20
CA ALA A 252 -7.22 -13.67 17.51
C ALA A 252 -6.89 -14.77 16.50
N ARG A 253 -5.65 -14.77 16.00
CA ARG A 253 -5.25 -15.62 14.88
C ARG A 253 -4.57 -16.88 15.40
N GLY A 254 -5.04 -18.04 14.93
CA GLY A 254 -4.34 -19.31 15.08
C GLY A 254 -2.96 -19.26 14.41
N ARG A 255 -2.11 -20.25 14.72
CA ARG A 255 -0.72 -20.33 14.24
C ARG A 255 -0.65 -20.38 12.71
N VAL A 256 -1.38 -21.31 12.10
CA VAL A 256 -1.44 -21.50 10.64
C VAL A 256 -1.85 -20.22 9.92
N ARG A 257 -2.87 -19.52 10.40
CA ARG A 257 -3.33 -18.26 9.81
C ARG A 257 -2.27 -17.16 9.87
N ARG A 258 -1.48 -17.09 10.94
CA ARG A 258 -0.37 -16.12 11.05
C ARG A 258 0.74 -16.44 10.05
N ALA A 259 1.09 -17.71 9.91
CA ALA A 259 2.07 -18.15 8.91
C ALA A 259 1.60 -17.82 7.49
N ALA A 260 0.34 -18.14 7.15
CA ALA A 260 -0.24 -17.83 5.84
C ALA A 260 -0.27 -16.32 5.54
N GLU A 261 -0.71 -15.48 6.50
CA GLU A 261 -0.70 -14.02 6.30
C GLU A 261 0.74 -13.47 6.11
N ALA A 262 1.72 -13.99 6.86
CA ALA A 262 3.11 -13.58 6.70
C ALA A 262 3.69 -14.04 5.36
N ALA A 263 3.35 -15.25 4.90
CA ALA A 263 3.75 -15.79 3.61
C ALA A 263 3.16 -14.97 2.45
N LEU A 264 1.89 -14.56 2.54
CA LEU A 264 1.25 -13.69 1.55
C LEU A 264 1.96 -12.33 1.46
N VAL A 265 2.28 -11.72 2.61
CA VAL A 265 2.98 -10.43 2.64
C VAL A 265 4.39 -10.55 2.07
N THR A 266 5.18 -11.49 2.56
CA THR A 266 6.59 -11.66 2.15
C THR A 266 6.70 -12.12 0.70
N GLY A 267 5.85 -13.05 0.27
CA GLY A 267 5.78 -13.50 -1.12
C GLY A 267 5.35 -12.38 -2.08
N GLY A 268 4.29 -11.62 -1.74
CA GLY A 268 3.87 -10.48 -2.56
C GLY A 268 4.95 -9.40 -2.68
N LEU A 269 5.60 -9.03 -1.57
CA LEU A 269 6.72 -8.09 -1.60
C LEU A 269 7.91 -8.62 -2.42
N ALA A 270 8.24 -9.91 -2.28
CA ALA A 270 9.29 -10.53 -3.06
C ALA A 270 8.97 -10.57 -4.57
N THR A 271 7.70 -10.81 -4.94
CA THR A 271 7.25 -10.70 -6.33
C THR A 271 7.46 -9.29 -6.87
N ILE A 272 7.00 -8.24 -6.16
CA ILE A 272 7.18 -6.84 -6.60
C ILE A 272 8.67 -6.51 -6.78
N LEU A 273 9.49 -6.86 -5.80
CA LEU A 273 10.93 -6.63 -5.88
C LEU A 273 11.57 -7.40 -7.03
N ALA A 274 11.14 -8.64 -7.27
CA ALA A 274 11.62 -9.41 -8.42
C ALA A 274 11.19 -8.78 -9.75
N VAL A 275 9.97 -8.23 -9.85
CA VAL A 275 9.51 -7.48 -11.03
C VAL A 275 10.38 -6.25 -11.25
N ALA A 276 10.54 -5.42 -10.22
CA ALA A 276 11.27 -4.16 -10.27
C ALA A 276 12.76 -4.36 -10.61
N PHE A 277 13.41 -5.35 -9.99
CA PHE A 277 14.85 -5.54 -10.12
C PHE A 277 15.24 -6.68 -11.08
N ARG A 278 14.31 -7.21 -11.89
CA ARG A 278 14.57 -8.39 -12.74
C ARG A 278 15.80 -8.25 -13.63
N ASP A 279 15.95 -7.13 -14.33
CA ASP A 279 17.02 -6.95 -15.30
C ASP A 279 18.35 -6.68 -14.61
N VAL A 280 18.34 -5.94 -13.49
CA VAL A 280 19.51 -5.74 -12.63
C VAL A 280 19.99 -7.07 -12.03
N ALA A 281 19.07 -7.87 -11.48
CA ALA A 281 19.39 -9.16 -10.89
C ALA A 281 19.94 -10.14 -11.93
N ARG A 282 19.40 -10.14 -13.15
CA ARG A 282 19.90 -10.98 -14.24
C ARG A 282 21.27 -10.52 -14.72
N ALA A 283 21.46 -9.22 -14.92
CA ALA A 283 22.76 -8.66 -15.29
C ALA A 283 23.85 -9.02 -14.26
N ALA A 284 23.53 -8.96 -12.96
CA ALA A 284 24.44 -9.37 -11.89
C ALA A 284 24.79 -10.88 -11.94
N LEU A 285 23.93 -11.71 -12.51
CA LEU A 285 24.17 -13.14 -12.72
C LEU A 285 24.85 -13.45 -14.06
N GLY A 286 25.27 -12.43 -14.82
CA GLY A 286 25.82 -12.59 -16.17
C GLY A 286 24.80 -13.03 -17.21
N ALA A 287 23.50 -12.95 -16.89
CA ALA A 287 22.42 -13.24 -17.81
C ALA A 287 21.97 -11.95 -18.53
N GLY A 288 21.65 -12.06 -19.82
CA GLY A 288 21.05 -10.95 -20.57
C GLY A 288 19.65 -10.55 -20.07
N PRO A 289 19.07 -9.46 -20.61
CA PRO A 289 17.74 -8.97 -20.23
C PRO A 289 16.66 -10.06 -20.41
N VAL A 290 15.53 -9.91 -19.74
CA VAL A 290 14.43 -10.87 -19.86
C VAL A 290 13.87 -10.83 -21.30
N ALA A 291 14.15 -11.90 -22.06
CA ALA A 291 13.81 -11.96 -23.49
C ALA A 291 12.47 -12.67 -23.78
N SER A 292 11.82 -13.28 -22.78
CA SER A 292 10.57 -14.02 -23.00
C SER A 292 9.61 -13.92 -21.81
N VAL A 293 8.31 -13.92 -22.10
CA VAL A 293 7.24 -13.90 -21.09
C VAL A 293 7.34 -15.08 -20.13
N PRO A 294 7.58 -16.34 -20.56
CA PRO A 294 7.75 -17.46 -19.62
C PRO A 294 8.92 -17.26 -18.64
N THR A 295 10.03 -16.67 -19.10
CA THR A 295 11.17 -16.36 -18.20
C THR A 295 10.79 -15.28 -17.20
N LEU A 296 10.06 -14.24 -17.64
CA LEU A 296 9.53 -13.20 -16.75
C LEU A 296 8.66 -13.82 -15.65
N VAL A 297 7.65 -14.60 -16.05
CA VAL A 297 6.70 -15.25 -15.12
C VAL A 297 7.43 -16.16 -14.15
N GLY A 298 8.29 -17.04 -14.66
CA GLY A 298 9.03 -18.02 -13.85
C GLY A 298 9.96 -17.34 -12.84
N LEU A 299 10.67 -16.29 -13.25
CA LEU A 299 11.55 -15.54 -12.37
C LEU A 299 10.76 -14.82 -11.26
N THR A 300 9.78 -14.01 -11.62
CA THR A 300 9.11 -13.13 -10.65
C THR A 300 8.20 -13.91 -9.71
N LEU A 301 7.37 -14.81 -10.25
CA LEU A 301 6.45 -15.61 -9.43
C LEU A 301 7.19 -16.72 -8.69
N GLY A 302 8.26 -17.28 -9.27
CA GLY A 302 9.12 -18.27 -8.61
C GLY A 302 9.80 -17.70 -7.37
N VAL A 303 10.35 -16.49 -7.45
CA VAL A 303 10.94 -15.78 -6.29
C VAL A 303 9.89 -15.52 -5.22
N GLY A 304 8.72 -14.99 -5.60
CA GLY A 304 7.61 -14.76 -4.66
C GLY A 304 7.15 -16.02 -3.95
N LEU A 305 6.94 -17.11 -4.70
CA LEU A 305 6.52 -18.41 -4.16
C LEU A 305 7.60 -19.01 -3.24
N GLY A 306 8.86 -18.97 -3.65
CA GLY A 306 9.97 -19.47 -2.85
C GLY A 306 10.07 -18.77 -1.49
N VAL A 307 9.96 -17.44 -1.46
CA VAL A 307 9.96 -16.66 -0.21
C VAL A 307 8.74 -16.96 0.65
N ALA A 308 7.55 -17.13 0.05
CA ALA A 308 6.34 -17.49 0.78
C ALA A 308 6.45 -18.88 1.45
N VAL A 309 6.98 -19.87 0.73
CA VAL A 309 7.22 -21.23 1.24
C VAL A 309 8.23 -21.20 2.38
N LEU A 310 9.37 -20.52 2.19
CA LEU A 310 10.40 -20.38 3.21
C LEU A 310 9.86 -19.71 4.48
N THR A 311 9.11 -18.62 4.33
CA THR A 311 8.49 -17.91 5.45
C THR A 311 7.52 -18.81 6.22
N THR A 312 6.71 -19.60 5.50
CA THR A 312 5.80 -20.57 6.10
C THR A 312 6.56 -21.62 6.90
N ALA A 313 7.59 -22.23 6.31
CA ALA A 313 8.41 -23.25 6.95
C ALA A 313 9.08 -22.73 8.24
N VAL A 314 9.74 -21.57 8.17
CA VAL A 314 10.40 -20.95 9.33
C VAL A 314 9.42 -20.66 10.47
N LEU A 315 8.23 -20.14 10.14
CA LEU A 315 7.22 -19.80 11.16
C LEU A 315 6.57 -21.03 11.78
N LEU A 316 6.42 -22.13 11.04
CA LEU A 316 5.90 -23.38 11.59
C LEU A 316 6.93 -24.04 12.53
N VAL A 317 8.20 -24.14 12.10
CA VAL A 317 9.29 -24.73 12.90
C VAL A 317 9.48 -24.00 14.23
N ARG A 318 9.61 -22.66 14.20
CA ARG A 318 9.79 -21.85 15.43
C ARG A 318 8.69 -22.03 16.47
N THR A 319 7.50 -22.47 16.05
CA THR A 319 6.39 -22.67 16.98
C THR A 319 6.39 -24.04 17.63
N GLN A 320 7.06 -25.04 17.06
CA GLN A 320 7.22 -26.37 17.67
C GLN A 320 8.14 -26.28 18.89
N ASP A 321 9.30 -25.62 18.75
CA ASP A 321 10.24 -25.37 19.84
C ASP A 321 9.61 -24.67 21.05
N SER A 322 8.65 -23.75 20.81
CA SER A 322 7.99 -23.00 21.87
C SER A 322 6.97 -23.83 22.67
N SER A 323 6.41 -24.89 22.07
CA SER A 323 5.53 -25.81 22.81
C SER A 323 6.32 -26.78 23.67
N GLU A 324 7.44 -27.30 23.17
CA GLU A 324 8.26 -28.27 23.90
C GLU A 324 8.88 -27.64 25.16
N ARG A 325 9.36 -26.39 25.07
CA ARG A 325 9.88 -25.65 26.23
C ARG A 325 8.83 -25.24 27.27
N ALA A 326 7.54 -25.28 26.92
CA ALA A 326 6.48 -24.94 27.87
C ALA A 326 6.01 -26.17 28.67
N THR A 327 6.42 -27.37 28.28
CA THR A 327 5.98 -28.64 28.87
C THR A 327 7.09 -29.40 29.60
N GLY A 328 8.35 -28.95 29.50
CA GLY A 328 9.50 -29.48 30.25
C GLY A 328 9.98 -28.48 31.29
#